data_AF-A0A7Y2SRS8-F1
#
_entry.id   AF-A0A7Y2SRS8-F1
#
_cell.length_a   1.000
_cell.length_b   1.000
_cell.length_c   1.000
_cell.angle_alpha   90.00
_cell.angle_beta   90.00
_cell.angle_gamma   90.00
#
_symmetry.space_group_name_H-M   'P 1'
#
loop_
_entity.id
_entity.type
_entity.pdbx_description
1 polymer ?
#
loop_
_entity_poly.entity_id
_entity_poly.type
_entity_poly.pdbx_seq_one_letter_code
_entity_poly.pdbx_strand_id
1 'polypeptide(L)'
;ALVIGGVLLRTAGRGLGGAGGAGAVRSGLAWAAAPQAAGLLIWLGQLALIPAASFGGGAAAPWQDLAAAICWGAHGLLGIASVALAVAGVAAAHHISLWRAAAAWLLAALIVIGALAAAFASAALLIALRGG
;
A
#
# COMPACT_ATOMS: atom_id res chain seq x y z
N ALA A 1 -0.90 7.67 7.75
CA ALA A 1 -0.63 7.34 6.33
C ALA A 1 -1.42 8.22 5.36
N LEU A 2 -2.77 8.21 5.38
CA LEU A 2 -3.61 8.92 4.39
C LEU A 2 -3.37 10.44 4.30
N VAL A 3 -3.12 11.12 5.42
CA VAL A 3 -2.85 12.57 5.42
C VAL A 3 -1.51 12.88 4.73
N ILE A 4 -0.44 12.16 5.09
CA ILE A 4 0.90 12.34 4.51
C ILE A 4 0.90 11.93 3.03
N GLY A 5 0.31 10.78 2.69
CA GLY A 5 0.18 10.32 1.31
C GLY A 5 -0.63 11.30 0.44
N GLY A 6 -1.73 11.84 0.97
CA GLY A 6 -2.52 12.85 0.28
C GLY A 6 -1.77 14.17 0.05
N VAL A 7 -0.91 14.59 0.98
CA VAL A 7 -0.04 15.77 0.79
C VAL A 7 0.99 15.51 -0.31
N LEU A 8 1.69 14.37 -0.25
CA LEU A 8 2.70 14.01 -1.26
C LEU A 8 2.11 13.91 -2.66
N LEU A 9 0.97 13.21 -2.80
CA LEU A 9 0.28 13.06 -4.07
C LEU A 9 -0.24 14.40 -4.62
N ARG A 10 -0.74 15.28 -3.75
CA ARG A 10 -1.15 16.63 -4.16
C ARG A 10 0.03 17.46 -4.64
N THR A 11 1.16 17.41 -3.94
CA THR A 11 2.36 18.16 -4.31
C THR A 11 2.96 17.62 -5.62
N ALA A 12 3.09 16.30 -5.76
CA ALA A 12 3.57 15.66 -6.98
C ALA A 12 2.61 15.91 -8.16
N GLY A 13 1.30 15.76 -7.96
CA GLY A 13 0.29 16.03 -8.98
C GLY A 13 0.28 17.48 -9.46
N ARG A 14 0.52 18.44 -8.56
CA ARG A 14 0.72 19.86 -8.94
C ARG A 14 2.02 20.09 -9.69
N GLY A 15 3.12 19.49 -9.26
CA GLY A 15 4.41 19.55 -9.96
C GLY A 15 4.32 18.97 -11.37
N LEU A 16 3.45 17.98 -11.57
CA LEU A 16 3.10 17.43 -12.87
C LEU A 16 1.89 18.14 -13.50
N GLY A 17 1.66 19.43 -13.25
CA GLY A 17 0.70 20.28 -13.97
C GLY A 17 -0.79 20.07 -13.65
N GLY A 18 -1.12 19.41 -12.54
CA GLY A 18 -2.49 19.17 -12.10
C GLY A 18 -3.06 20.26 -11.19
N ALA A 19 -4.35 20.56 -11.31
CA ALA A 19 -5.03 21.63 -10.56
C ALA A 19 -5.78 21.17 -9.29
N GLY A 20 -5.62 19.90 -8.90
CA GLY A 20 -6.45 19.24 -7.89
C GLY A 20 -6.40 19.82 -6.48
N GLY A 21 -7.58 19.87 -5.85
CA GLY A 21 -7.76 20.21 -4.44
C GLY A 21 -7.56 19.00 -3.50
N ALA A 22 -7.20 19.26 -2.23
CA ALA A 22 -6.95 18.17 -1.25
C ALA A 22 -8.18 17.32 -0.97
N GLY A 23 -9.39 17.90 -1.05
CA GLY A 23 -10.63 17.14 -0.88
C GLY A 23 -10.76 16.01 -1.90
N ALA A 24 -10.55 16.32 -3.18
CA ALA A 24 -10.64 15.36 -4.29
C ALA A 24 -9.54 14.29 -4.24
N VAL A 25 -8.31 14.66 -3.88
CA VAL A 25 -7.23 13.68 -3.71
C VAL A 25 -7.54 12.72 -2.56
N ARG A 26 -8.08 13.23 -1.43
CA ARG A 26 -8.46 12.39 -0.29
C ARG A 26 -9.62 11.45 -0.60
N SER A 27 -10.63 11.90 -1.34
CA SER A 27 -11.75 11.02 -1.72
C SER A 27 -11.28 9.90 -2.65
N GLY A 28 -10.39 10.20 -3.61
CA GLY A 28 -9.76 9.17 -4.45
C GLY A 28 -8.95 8.15 -3.64
N LEU A 29 -8.18 8.62 -2.65
CA LEU A 29 -7.44 7.75 -1.72
C LEU A 29 -8.36 6.90 -0.82
N ALA A 30 -9.51 7.43 -0.40
CA ALA A 30 -10.46 6.68 0.40
C ALA A 30 -11.01 5.47 -0.35
N TRP A 31 -11.29 5.63 -1.66
CA TRP A 31 -11.68 4.51 -2.52
C TRP A 31 -10.56 3.50 -2.71
N ALA A 32 -9.32 3.96 -2.86
CA ALA A 32 -8.16 3.07 -2.93
C ALA A 32 -7.90 2.28 -1.63
N ALA A 33 -8.43 2.74 -0.49
CA ALA A 33 -8.33 2.04 0.78
C ALA A 33 -9.32 0.88 0.92
N ALA A 34 -10.42 0.83 0.15
CA ALA A 34 -11.40 -0.24 0.26
C ALA A 34 -10.82 -1.63 -0.07
N PRO A 35 -10.04 -1.83 -1.15
CA PRO A 35 -9.35 -3.11 -1.39
C PRO A 35 -8.36 -3.48 -0.28
N GLN A 36 -7.72 -2.49 0.35
CA GLN A 36 -6.80 -2.74 1.48
C GLN A 36 -7.54 -3.22 2.72
N ALA A 37 -8.71 -2.64 3.01
CA ALA A 37 -9.58 -3.11 4.09
C ALA A 37 -10.07 -4.55 3.83
N ALA A 38 -10.46 -4.87 2.59
CA ALA A 38 -10.81 -6.24 2.21
C ALA A 38 -9.62 -7.21 2.36
N GLY A 39 -8.43 -6.78 1.95
CA GLY A 39 -7.19 -7.56 2.13
C GLY A 39 -6.91 -7.83 3.60
N LEU A 40 -7.07 -6.83 4.47
CA LEU A 40 -6.92 -7.01 5.91
C LEU A 40 -7.89 -8.07 6.46
N LEU A 41 -9.15 -8.08 6.02
CA LEU A 41 -10.12 -9.10 6.42
C LEU A 41 -9.71 -10.50 5.96
N ILE A 42 -9.21 -10.64 4.73
CA ILE A 42 -8.68 -11.91 4.22
C ILE A 42 -7.51 -12.37 5.08
N TRP A 43 -6.58 -11.46 5.39
CA TRP A 43 -5.42 -11.77 6.23
C TRP A 43 -5.84 -12.24 7.62
N LEU A 44 -6.77 -11.53 8.28
CA LEU A 44 -7.32 -11.96 9.58
C LEU A 44 -7.98 -13.34 9.49
N GLY A 45 -8.72 -13.61 8.40
CA GLY A 45 -9.29 -14.92 8.12
C GLY A 45 -8.22 -16.01 7.96
N GLN A 46 -7.11 -15.72 7.26
CA GLN A 46 -6.00 -16.67 7.12
C GLN A 46 -5.38 -17.02 8.48
N LEU A 47 -5.13 -16.02 9.31
CA LEU A 47 -4.56 -16.24 10.64
C LEU A 47 -5.46 -17.12 11.52
N ALA A 48 -6.78 -16.96 11.40
CA ALA A 48 -7.76 -17.71 12.18
C ALA A 48 -7.99 -19.13 11.64
N LEU A 49 -8.06 -19.31 10.32
CA LEU A 49 -8.53 -20.54 9.67
C LEU A 49 -7.41 -21.46 9.18
N ILE A 50 -6.26 -20.90 8.78
CA ILE A 50 -5.11 -21.65 8.27
C ILE A 50 -3.80 -21.22 8.96
N PRO A 51 -3.73 -21.29 10.30
CA PRO A 51 -2.58 -20.79 11.07
C PRO A 51 -1.29 -21.54 10.77
N ALA A 52 -1.34 -22.84 10.47
CA ALA A 52 -0.13 -23.64 10.20
C ALA A 52 0.58 -23.15 8.92
N ALA A 53 -0.18 -22.91 7.85
CA ALA A 53 0.34 -22.32 6.60
C ALA A 53 0.74 -20.84 6.76
N SER A 54 0.16 -20.11 7.73
CA SER A 54 0.42 -18.67 7.93
C SER A 54 1.66 -18.39 8.79
N PHE A 55 1.95 -19.24 9.77
CA PHE A 55 3.02 -19.02 10.75
C PHE A 55 4.20 -20.01 10.64
N GLY A 56 4.11 -21.05 9.82
CA GLY A 56 5.24 -21.95 9.52
C GLY A 56 5.62 -22.92 10.64
N GLY A 57 4.66 -23.34 11.47
CA GLY A 57 4.90 -24.16 12.68
C GLY A 57 4.95 -25.69 12.49
N GLY A 58 4.92 -26.19 11.25
CA GLY A 58 4.91 -27.62 10.93
C GLY A 58 4.43 -27.89 9.50
N ALA A 59 4.37 -29.17 9.08
CA ALA A 59 3.82 -29.53 7.79
C ALA A 59 2.31 -29.22 7.75
N ALA A 60 1.91 -28.23 6.95
CA ALA A 60 0.51 -27.90 6.76
C ALA A 60 -0.20 -29.01 5.97
N ALA A 61 -1.49 -29.20 6.21
CA ALA A 61 -2.29 -30.09 5.37
C ALA A 61 -2.39 -29.50 3.95
N PRO A 62 -2.36 -30.30 2.86
CA PRO A 62 -2.32 -29.79 1.49
C PRO A 62 -3.44 -28.80 1.13
N TRP A 63 -4.61 -28.92 1.76
CA TRP A 63 -5.72 -27.99 1.57
C TRP A 63 -5.43 -26.60 2.16
N GLN A 64 -4.64 -26.50 3.23
CA GLN A 64 -4.22 -25.22 3.81
C GLN A 64 -3.20 -24.51 2.91
N ASP A 65 -2.29 -25.26 2.28
CA ASP A 65 -1.34 -24.70 1.32
C ASP A 65 -2.07 -24.14 0.09
N LEU A 66 -3.04 -24.89 -0.43
CA LEU A 66 -3.90 -24.42 -1.51
C LEU A 66 -4.69 -23.16 -1.09
N ALA A 67 -5.28 -23.16 0.10
CA ALA A 67 -6.01 -21.99 0.62
C ALA A 67 -5.08 -20.78 0.80
N ALA A 68 -3.85 -20.98 1.29
CA ALA A 68 -2.85 -19.92 1.41
C ALA A 68 -2.47 -19.36 0.03
N ALA A 69 -2.25 -20.21 -0.97
CA ALA A 69 -1.96 -19.78 -2.34
C ALA A 69 -3.10 -18.96 -2.95
N ILE A 70 -4.35 -19.38 -2.75
CA ILE A 70 -5.54 -18.62 -3.17
C ILE A 70 -5.58 -17.25 -2.48
N CYS A 71 -5.33 -17.20 -1.17
CA CYS A 71 -5.31 -15.95 -0.43
C CYS A 71 -4.18 -15.02 -0.91
N TRP A 72 -2.99 -15.56 -1.20
CA TRP A 72 -1.90 -14.79 -1.81
C TRP A 72 -2.30 -14.20 -3.16
N GLY A 73 -2.97 -14.99 -4.01
CA GLY A 73 -3.55 -14.49 -5.26
C GLY A 73 -4.55 -13.36 -5.03
N ALA A 74 -5.45 -13.51 -4.05
CA ALA A 74 -6.43 -12.49 -3.68
C ALA A 74 -5.76 -11.21 -3.18
N HIS A 75 -4.74 -11.29 -2.32
CA HIS A 75 -3.95 -10.14 -1.87
C HIS A 75 -3.28 -9.41 -3.03
N GLY A 76 -2.68 -10.17 -3.96
CA GLY A 76 -2.08 -9.60 -5.16
C GLY A 76 -3.09 -8.81 -5.99
N LEU A 77 -4.26 -9.39 -6.26
CA LEU A 77 -5.33 -8.74 -7.00
C LEU A 77 -5.87 -7.48 -6.29
N LEU A 78 -6.08 -7.56 -4.98
CA LEU A 78 -6.53 -6.42 -4.18
C LEU A 78 -5.49 -5.30 -4.12
N GLY A 79 -4.20 -5.66 -4.04
CA GLY A 79 -3.09 -4.72 -4.14
C GLY A 79 -3.08 -3.98 -5.47
N ILE A 80 -3.19 -4.70 -6.59
CA ILE A 80 -3.28 -4.11 -7.94
C ILE A 80 -4.51 -3.19 -8.04
N ALA A 81 -5.66 -3.63 -7.58
CA ALA A 81 -6.90 -2.84 -7.59
C ALA A 81 -6.75 -1.54 -6.76
N SER A 82 -6.11 -1.62 -5.59
CA SER A 82 -5.83 -0.47 -4.74
C SER A 82 -4.96 0.57 -5.45
N VAL A 83 -3.88 0.12 -6.11
CA VAL A 83 -2.99 1.00 -6.90
C VAL A 83 -3.75 1.62 -8.07
N ALA A 84 -4.52 0.83 -8.82
CA ALA A 84 -5.29 1.32 -9.95
C ALA A 84 -6.30 2.41 -9.54
N LEU A 85 -7.03 2.19 -8.44
CA LEU A 85 -7.96 3.17 -7.88
C LEU A 85 -7.23 4.42 -7.36
N ALA A 86 -6.06 4.28 -6.74
CA ALA A 86 -5.27 5.42 -6.29
C ALA A 86 -4.81 6.29 -7.46
N VAL A 87 -4.30 5.67 -8.53
CA VAL A 87 -3.87 6.37 -9.75
C VAL A 87 -5.05 7.04 -10.44
N ALA A 88 -6.19 6.33 -10.60
CA ALA A 88 -7.40 6.89 -11.18
C ALA A 88 -7.95 8.07 -10.35
N GLY A 89 -7.94 7.94 -9.02
CA GLY A 89 -8.34 9.00 -8.10
C GLY A 89 -7.45 10.25 -8.21
N VAL A 90 -6.13 10.07 -8.32
CA VAL A 90 -5.18 11.18 -8.53
C VAL A 90 -5.39 11.81 -9.91
N ALA A 91 -5.55 11.02 -10.97
CA ALA A 91 -5.81 11.52 -12.31
C ALA A 91 -7.09 12.38 -12.37
N ALA A 92 -8.18 11.86 -11.80
CA ALA A 92 -9.46 12.56 -11.72
C ALA A 92 -9.35 13.82 -10.86
N ALA A 93 -8.71 13.74 -9.69
CA ALA A 93 -8.56 14.88 -8.80
C ALA A 93 -7.74 16.01 -9.42
N HIS A 94 -6.72 15.69 -10.22
CA HIS A 94 -5.79 16.66 -10.81
C HIS A 94 -6.11 17.04 -12.26
N HIS A 95 -7.10 16.41 -12.89
CA HIS A 95 -7.40 16.54 -14.33
C HIS A 95 -6.18 16.28 -15.23
N ILE A 96 -5.41 15.24 -14.92
CA ILE A 96 -4.22 14.83 -15.66
C ILE A 96 -4.39 13.43 -16.26
N SER A 97 -3.56 13.08 -17.24
CA SER A 97 -3.54 11.73 -17.81
C SER A 97 -3.12 10.67 -16.78
N LEU A 98 -3.62 9.44 -16.96
CA LEU A 98 -3.31 8.30 -16.10
C LEU A 98 -1.81 8.04 -15.96
N TRP A 99 -1.03 8.23 -17.02
CA TRP A 99 0.43 8.08 -16.98
C TRP A 99 1.10 9.09 -16.03
N ARG A 100 0.69 10.37 -16.07
CA ARG A 100 1.22 11.40 -15.16
C ARG A 100 0.80 11.12 -13.73
N ALA A 101 -0.45 10.67 -13.53
CA ALA A 101 -0.92 10.27 -12.21
C ALA A 101 -0.15 9.06 -11.66
N ALA A 102 0.17 8.07 -12.50
CA ALA A 102 0.99 6.92 -12.13
C ALA A 102 2.41 7.34 -11.74
N ALA A 103 3.02 8.28 -12.49
CA ALA A 103 4.33 8.83 -12.14
C ALA A 103 4.31 9.60 -10.81
N ALA A 104 3.29 10.43 -10.57
CA ALA A 104 3.10 11.11 -9.27
C ALA A 104 2.93 10.12 -8.12
N TRP A 105 2.14 9.05 -8.35
CA TRP A 105 1.92 8.00 -7.38
C TRP A 105 3.21 7.23 -7.06
N LEU A 106 3.97 6.84 -8.09
CA LEU A 106 5.22 6.12 -7.94
C LEU A 106 6.26 6.97 -7.19
N LEU A 107 6.39 8.25 -7.53
CA LEU A 107 7.27 9.17 -6.83
C LEU A 107 6.89 9.29 -5.35
N ALA A 108 5.60 9.47 -5.05
CA ALA A 108 5.13 9.52 -3.66
C ALA A 108 5.41 8.21 -2.91
N ALA A 109 5.20 7.06 -3.55
CA ALA A 109 5.48 5.75 -2.96
C ALA A 109 6.97 5.57 -2.66
N LEU A 110 7.86 5.91 -3.60
CA LEU A 110 9.31 5.83 -3.41
C LEU A 110 9.79 6.72 -2.26
N ILE A 111 9.26 7.95 -2.15
CA ILE A 111 9.58 8.85 -1.04
C ILE A 111 9.17 8.24 0.30
N VAL A 112 7.96 7.67 0.39
CA VAL A 112 7.47 7.04 1.63
C VAL A 112 8.31 5.82 1.99
N ILE A 113 8.58 4.92 1.03
CA ILE A 113 9.37 3.71 1.25
C ILE A 113 10.79 4.08 1.68
N GLY A 114 11.44 5.02 0.97
CA GLY A 114 12.78 5.47 1.28
C GLY A 114 12.88 6.12 2.67
N ALA A 115 11.90 6.95 3.05
CA ALA A 115 11.84 7.56 4.36
C ALA A 115 11.69 6.52 5.49
N LEU A 116 10.82 5.51 5.28
CA LEU A 116 10.65 4.42 6.24
C LEU A 116 11.92 3.58 6.35
N ALA A 117 12.54 3.19 5.22
CA ALA A 117 13.79 2.44 5.21
C ALA A 117 14.91 3.17 5.95
N ALA A 118 15.06 4.48 5.73
CA ALA A 118 16.03 5.31 6.43
C ALA A 118 15.75 5.37 7.95
N ALA A 119 14.48 5.49 8.36
CA ALA A 119 14.10 5.49 9.76
C ALA A 119 14.41 4.15 10.45
N PHE A 120 14.10 3.01 9.80
CA PHE A 120 14.42 1.68 10.32
C PHE A 120 15.93 1.44 10.40
N ALA A 121 16.69 1.82 9.37
CA ALA A 121 18.15 1.72 9.39
C ALA A 121 18.77 2.57 10.51
N SER A 122 18.27 3.79 10.71
CA SER A 122 18.73 4.68 11.78
C SER A 122 18.40 4.10 13.16
N ALA A 123 17.20 3.56 13.35
CA ALA A 123 16.80 2.92 14.59
C ALA A 123 17.66 1.67 14.88
N ALA A 124 17.90 0.83 13.88
CA ALA A 124 18.76 -0.35 14.00
C ALA A 124 20.20 0.03 14.37
N LEU A 125 20.75 1.09 13.75
CA LEU A 125 22.07 1.61 14.08
C LEU A 125 22.14 2.12 15.53
N LEU A 126 21.14 2.87 15.98
CA LEU A 126 21.09 3.37 17.37
C LEU A 126 21.00 2.23 18.39
N ILE A 127 20.27 1.15 18.09
CA ILE A 127 20.21 -0.04 18.94
C ILE A 127 21.56 -0.74 18.97
N ALA A 128 22.20 -0.94 17.82
CA ALA A 128 23.51 -1.57 17.73
C ALA A 128 24.59 -0.78 18.49
N LEU A 129 24.56 0.55 18.44
CA LEU A 129 25.48 1.43 19.17
C LEU A 129 25.22 1.48 20.69
N ARG A 130 24.03 1.07 21.17
CA ARG A 130 23.68 1.03 22.59
C ARG A 130 23.91 -0.34 23.24
N GLY A 131 23.95 -1.40 22.45
CA GLY A 131 24.08 -2.79 22.91
C GLY A 131 25.46 -3.41 22.70
N GLY A 132 26.46 -2.60 22.30
CA GLY A 132 27.87 -3.01 22.10
C GLY A 132 28.81 -2.36 23.10
#